data_AF-A0LLK2-F1
#
_entry.id   AF-A0LLK2-F1
#
_cell.length_a   1.000
_cell.length_b   1.000
_cell.length_c   1.000
_cell.angle_alpha   90.00
_cell.angle_beta   90.00
_cell.angle_gamma   90.00
#
_symmetry.space_group_name_H-M   'P 1'
#
loop_
_entity.id
_entity.type
_entity.pdbx_description
1 polymer ?
#
loop_
_entity_poly.entity_id
_entity_poly.type
_entity_poly.pdbx_seq_one_letter_code
_entity_poly.pdbx_strand_id
1 'polypeptide(L)'
;MQRFATAPWPVSLKLTSFFGSLLIAGVAYGAWSGIPPTGFAHLFGYVIACVILAIPLGAALFVVAGYEVDGSRLYVQRLFWATEIGLDGLSRIRRDPGAIRRCLRVFGNGGLYSFTGIYQNRELGRFRMYATDPKRPVILSLPDRVVVVTPADPEAFIRHLLMYFPGVEVDADKDGP
;
A
#
# COMPACT_ATOMS: atom_id res chain seq x y z
N MET A 1 4.56 12.90 -18.00
CA MET A 1 4.63 12.85 -16.52
C MET A 1 3.55 13.71 -15.85
N GLN A 2 2.48 13.07 -15.35
CA GLN A 2 1.48 13.71 -14.48
C GLN A 2 1.48 13.04 -13.11
N ARG A 3 1.45 13.86 -12.04
CA ARG A 3 1.44 13.40 -10.65
C ARG A 3 0.05 13.43 -10.05
N PHE A 4 -0.23 12.44 -9.21
CA PHE A 4 -1.47 12.28 -8.47
C PHE A 4 -1.15 12.04 -7.00
N ALA A 5 -1.72 12.85 -6.12
CA ALA A 5 -1.61 12.61 -4.68
C ALA A 5 -2.27 11.29 -4.31
N THR A 6 -1.81 10.65 -3.23
CA THR A 6 -2.50 9.48 -2.67
C THR A 6 -3.73 9.87 -1.88
N ALA A 7 -4.71 8.97 -1.76
CA ALA A 7 -5.89 9.21 -0.95
C ALA A 7 -5.51 9.53 0.52
N PRO A 8 -6.22 10.49 1.15
CA PRO A 8 -5.93 10.86 2.52
C PRO A 8 -6.09 9.65 3.43
N TRP A 9 -5.26 9.56 4.46
CA TRP A 9 -5.29 8.39 5.35
C TRP A 9 -6.65 8.32 6.06
N PRO A 10 -7.36 7.18 5.95
CA PRO A 10 -8.59 6.98 6.71
C PRO A 10 -8.27 6.92 8.21
N VAL A 11 -9.27 7.22 9.03
CA VAL A 11 -9.14 7.18 10.50
C VAL A 11 -8.63 5.83 10.99
N SER A 12 -9.10 4.73 10.38
CA SER A 12 -8.63 3.38 10.70
C SER A 12 -7.12 3.25 10.49
N LEU A 13 -6.57 3.70 9.36
CA LEU A 13 -5.15 3.63 9.08
C LEU A 13 -4.33 4.49 10.05
N LYS A 14 -4.81 5.70 10.39
CA LYS A 14 -4.17 6.56 11.39
C LYS A 14 -4.10 5.88 12.75
N LEU A 15 -5.22 5.32 13.22
CA LEU A 15 -5.30 4.64 14.52
C LEU A 15 -4.45 3.36 14.53
N THR A 16 -4.55 2.51 13.52
CA THR A 16 -3.73 1.29 13.41
C THR A 16 -2.24 1.63 13.39
N SER A 17 -1.85 2.69 12.67
CA SER A 17 -0.45 3.11 12.62
C SER A 17 0.03 3.66 13.95
N PHE A 18 -0.77 4.50 14.61
CA PHE A 18 -0.43 5.10 15.89
C PHE A 18 -0.33 4.03 17.00
N PHE A 19 -1.38 3.25 17.21
CA PHE A 19 -1.39 2.20 18.24
C PHE A 19 -0.42 1.07 17.93
N GLY A 20 -0.26 0.70 16.66
CA GLY A 20 0.72 -0.29 16.24
C GLY A 20 2.15 0.16 16.55
N SER A 21 2.49 1.41 16.23
CA SER A 21 3.82 1.97 16.55
C SER A 21 4.03 2.06 18.06
N LEU A 22 3.00 2.49 18.82
CA LEU A 22 3.07 2.61 20.27
C LEU A 22 3.26 1.26 20.96
N LEU A 23 2.51 0.23 20.53
CA LEU A 23 2.64 -1.13 21.04
C LEU A 23 4.06 -1.67 20.78
N ILE A 24 4.58 -1.49 19.56
CA ILE A 24 5.94 -1.93 19.21
C ILE A 24 6.99 -1.20 20.06
N ALA A 25 6.85 0.11 20.24
CA ALA A 25 7.74 0.89 21.09
C ALA A 25 7.69 0.43 22.56
N GLY A 26 6.49 0.15 23.09
CA GLY A 26 6.30 -0.37 24.44
C GLY A 26 6.93 -1.76 24.63
N VAL A 27 6.78 -2.65 23.65
CA VAL A 27 7.42 -3.98 23.67
C VAL A 27 8.93 -3.85 23.60
N ALA A 28 9.46 -2.99 22.73
CA ALA A 28 10.90 -2.73 22.66
C ALA A 28 11.45 -2.14 23.97
N TYR A 29 10.72 -1.22 24.61
CA TYR A 29 11.09 -0.65 25.90
C TYR A 29 11.08 -1.70 27.01
N GLY A 30 10.03 -2.53 27.09
CA GLY A 30 9.96 -3.64 28.04
C GLY A 30 11.11 -4.64 27.84
N ALA A 31 11.38 -5.01 26.59
CA ALA A 31 12.52 -5.86 26.24
C ALA A 31 13.84 -5.22 26.68
N TRP A 32 14.02 -3.92 26.47
CA TRP A 32 15.22 -3.18 26.90
C TRP A 32 15.37 -3.11 28.43
N SER A 33 14.28 -2.88 29.17
CA SER A 33 14.32 -2.79 30.63
C SER A 33 14.74 -4.09 31.34
N GLY A 34 14.59 -5.24 30.67
CA GLY A 34 14.97 -6.54 31.19
C GLY A 34 16.37 -7.01 30.78
N ILE A 35 17.14 -6.18 30.04
CA ILE A 35 18.45 -6.58 29.52
C ILE A 35 19.47 -6.65 30.68
N PRO A 36 20.15 -7.80 30.89
CA PRO A 36 21.23 -7.91 31.87
C PRO A 36 22.39 -6.98 31.52
N PRO A 37 23.13 -6.40 32.48
CA PRO A 37 24.10 -5.32 32.19
C PRO A 37 25.31 -5.73 31.35
N THR A 38 25.69 -7.01 31.30
CA THR A 38 26.84 -7.51 30.53
C THR A 38 26.65 -8.94 30.01
N GLY A 39 27.49 -9.36 29.07
CA GLY A 39 27.52 -10.74 28.54
C GLY A 39 26.70 -10.94 27.26
N PHE A 40 26.63 -12.19 26.79
CA PHE A 40 25.93 -12.55 25.55
C PHE A 40 24.44 -12.16 25.56
N ALA A 41 23.77 -12.35 26.71
CA ALA A 41 22.37 -11.98 26.88
C ALA A 41 22.13 -10.46 26.74
N HIS A 42 23.11 -9.62 27.13
CA HIS A 42 23.04 -8.17 26.93
C HIS A 42 23.01 -7.82 25.44
N LEU A 43 23.97 -8.34 24.67
CA LEU A 43 24.06 -8.12 23.22
C LEU A 43 22.81 -8.65 22.50
N PHE A 44 22.40 -9.87 22.81
CA PHE A 44 21.25 -10.52 22.20
C PHE A 44 19.95 -9.75 22.47
N GLY A 45 19.71 -9.33 23.72
CA GLY A 45 18.55 -8.51 24.08
C GLY A 45 18.54 -7.17 23.37
N TYR A 46 19.71 -6.53 23.23
CA TYR A 46 19.84 -5.24 22.56
C TYR A 46 19.53 -5.35 21.07
N VAL A 47 20.07 -6.38 20.40
CA VAL A 47 19.77 -6.66 18.99
C VAL A 47 18.27 -6.90 18.78
N ILE A 48 17.62 -7.68 19.65
CA ILE A 48 16.17 -7.90 19.56
C ILE A 48 15.41 -6.60 19.70
N ALA A 49 15.72 -5.77 20.69
CA ALA A 49 15.06 -4.48 20.89
C ALA A 49 15.22 -3.56 19.66
N CYS A 50 16.42 -3.48 19.08
CA CYS A 50 16.68 -2.76 17.85
C CYS A 50 15.89 -3.30 16.66
N VAL A 51 15.82 -4.62 16.48
CA VAL A 51 15.04 -5.26 15.41
C VAL A 51 13.56 -4.95 15.56
N ILE A 52 13.02 -4.98 16.78
CA ILE A 52 11.62 -4.64 17.05
C ILE A 52 11.34 -3.18 16.67
N LEU A 53 12.20 -2.24 17.06
CA LEU A 53 12.08 -0.82 16.68
C LEU A 53 12.28 -0.57 15.19
N ALA A 54 13.03 -1.42 14.50
CA ALA A 54 13.23 -1.32 13.05
C ALA A 54 11.95 -1.66 12.26
N ILE A 55 10.99 -2.40 12.83
CA ILE A 55 9.74 -2.78 12.15
C ILE A 55 8.93 -1.56 11.67
N PRO A 56 8.56 -0.57 12.52
CA PRO A 56 7.83 0.61 12.07
C PRO A 56 8.66 1.45 11.12
N LEU A 57 9.97 1.59 11.35
CA LEU A 57 10.85 2.31 10.42
C LEU A 57 10.81 1.68 9.04
N GLY A 58 10.99 0.36 8.96
CA GLY A 58 10.88 -0.42 7.73
C GLY A 58 9.51 -0.25 7.08
N ALA A 59 8.42 -0.37 7.83
CA ALA A 59 7.06 -0.18 7.32
C ALA A 59 6.84 1.24 6.75
N ALA A 60 7.42 2.28 7.37
CA ALA A 60 7.34 3.65 6.90
C ALA A 60 8.02 3.83 5.54
N LEU A 61 9.13 3.12 5.27
CA LEU A 61 9.79 3.12 3.96
C LEU A 61 8.85 2.66 2.83
N PHE A 62 7.89 1.79 3.16
CA PHE A 62 6.92 1.27 2.20
C PHE A 62 5.61 2.08 2.14
N VAL A 63 5.54 3.25 2.76
CA VAL A 63 4.39 4.16 2.58
C VAL A 63 4.21 4.51 1.11
N VAL A 64 2.96 4.65 0.68
CA VAL A 64 2.63 5.21 -0.64
C VAL A 64 2.47 6.70 -0.49
N ALA A 65 3.38 7.47 -1.08
CA ALA A 65 3.38 8.93 -1.03
C ALA A 65 2.57 9.56 -2.17
N GLY A 66 2.42 8.84 -3.28
CA GLY A 66 1.66 9.30 -4.45
C GLY A 66 1.87 8.40 -5.65
N TYR A 67 1.29 8.81 -6.77
CA TYR A 67 1.37 8.12 -8.04
C TYR A 67 1.83 9.09 -9.13
N GLU A 68 2.57 8.58 -10.09
CA GLU A 68 3.01 9.34 -11.26
C GLU A 68 2.82 8.48 -12.50
N VAL A 69 2.19 9.05 -13.52
CA VAL A 69 1.95 8.38 -14.79
C VAL A 69 2.83 9.02 -15.86
N ASP A 70 3.56 8.17 -16.58
CA ASP A 70 4.38 8.58 -17.71
C ASP A 70 4.23 7.59 -18.88
N GLY A 71 3.43 7.98 -19.87
CA GLY A 71 3.11 7.11 -21.00
C GLY A 71 2.46 5.80 -20.53
N SER A 72 3.10 4.67 -20.86
CA SER A 72 2.66 3.34 -20.43
C SER A 72 3.21 2.89 -19.08
N ARG A 73 3.75 3.80 -18.26
CA ARG A 73 4.34 3.46 -16.96
C ARG A 73 3.62 4.17 -15.83
N LEU A 74 3.34 3.43 -14.77
CA LEU A 74 2.84 3.94 -13.50
C LEU A 74 3.91 3.79 -12.43
N TYR A 75 4.31 4.90 -11.83
CA TYR A 75 5.25 4.94 -10.72
C TYR A 75 4.49 5.14 -9.40
N VAL A 76 4.63 4.18 -8.50
CA VAL A 76 4.18 4.33 -7.10
C VAL A 76 5.31 4.97 -6.31
N GLN A 77 5.13 6.22 -5.92
CA GLN A 77 6.12 6.98 -5.17
C GLN A 77 6.13 6.54 -3.70
N ARG A 78 7.32 6.30 -3.15
CA ARG A 78 7.58 6.00 -1.73
C ARG A 78 8.53 7.05 -1.16
N LEU A 79 9.02 6.88 0.07
CA LEU A 79 9.89 7.87 0.70
C LEU A 79 11.22 8.07 -0.03
N PHE A 80 11.90 6.98 -0.40
CA PHE A 80 13.24 7.06 -1.00
C PHE A 80 13.35 6.49 -2.41
N TRP A 81 12.30 5.85 -2.92
CA TRP A 81 12.30 5.26 -4.27
C TRP A 81 10.89 5.25 -4.88
N ALA A 82 10.82 4.95 -6.17
CA ALA A 82 9.58 4.68 -6.88
C ALA A 82 9.50 3.21 -7.29
N THR A 83 8.31 2.62 -7.25
CA THR A 83 8.06 1.28 -7.82
C THR A 83 7.40 1.44 -9.18
N GLU A 84 8.08 1.03 -10.24
CA GLU A 84 7.53 1.06 -11.60
C GLU A 84 6.56 -0.10 -11.84
N ILE A 85 5.45 0.20 -12.50
CA ILE A 85 4.43 -0.72 -12.95
C ILE A 85 4.17 -0.42 -14.43
N GLY A 86 4.61 -1.33 -15.30
CA GLY A 86 4.22 -1.29 -16.71
C GLY A 86 2.71 -1.48 -16.84
N LEU A 87 2.09 -0.61 -17.64
CA LEU A 87 0.68 -0.61 -17.99
C LEU A 87 0.44 -1.21 -19.38
N ASP A 88 1.44 -1.85 -19.98
CA ASP A 88 1.31 -2.50 -21.28
C ASP A 88 0.25 -3.60 -21.23
N GLY A 89 -0.71 -3.54 -22.16
CA GLY A 89 -1.84 -4.46 -22.18
C GLY A 89 -2.88 -4.23 -21.08
N LEU A 90 -2.90 -3.04 -20.45
CA LEU A 90 -4.02 -2.61 -19.62
C LEU A 90 -5.32 -2.82 -20.39
N SER A 91 -6.20 -3.67 -19.86
CA SER A 91 -7.42 -4.09 -20.55
C SER A 91 -8.68 -3.54 -19.90
N ARG A 92 -8.64 -3.36 -18.57
CA ARG A 92 -9.79 -2.93 -17.80
C ARG A 92 -9.40 -2.06 -16.61
N ILE A 93 -10.20 -1.02 -16.37
CA ILE A 93 -10.14 -0.15 -15.20
C ILE A 93 -11.47 -0.26 -14.45
N ARG A 94 -11.43 -0.51 -13.14
CA ARG A 94 -12.64 -0.57 -12.30
C ARG A 94 -12.51 0.31 -11.07
N ARG A 95 -13.62 0.95 -10.69
CA ARG A 95 -13.81 1.48 -9.33
C ARG A 95 -14.85 0.65 -8.63
N ASP A 96 -14.36 -0.18 -7.72
CA ASP A 96 -15.21 -1.07 -6.96
C ASP A 96 -14.57 -1.30 -5.58
N PRO A 97 -14.97 -0.51 -4.56
CA PRO A 97 -14.56 -0.74 -3.18
C PRO A 97 -14.98 -2.12 -2.66
N GLY A 98 -16.07 -2.68 -3.21
CA GLY A 98 -16.55 -4.04 -2.94
C GLY A 98 -15.57 -5.10 -3.41
N ALA A 99 -14.97 -4.91 -4.58
CA ALA A 99 -14.10 -5.89 -5.22
C ALA A 99 -12.81 -6.21 -4.45
N ILE A 100 -12.36 -5.30 -3.58
CA ILE A 100 -11.18 -5.52 -2.74
C ILE A 100 -11.53 -5.98 -1.32
N ARG A 101 -12.83 -6.15 -0.99
CA ARG A 101 -13.25 -6.64 0.32
C ARG A 101 -12.82 -8.09 0.51
N ARG A 102 -12.75 -8.49 1.78
CA ARG A 102 -12.46 -9.88 2.21
C ARG A 102 -11.18 -10.44 1.56
N CYS A 103 -10.17 -9.59 1.37
CA CYS A 103 -8.87 -10.01 0.88
C CYS A 103 -7.94 -10.45 2.01
N LEU A 104 -7.17 -11.50 1.75
CA LEU A 104 -6.11 -11.99 2.60
C LEU A 104 -4.78 -11.39 2.14
N ARG A 105 -4.00 -10.85 3.08
CA ARG A 105 -2.63 -10.41 2.81
C ARG A 105 -1.72 -11.64 2.75
N VAL A 106 -1.19 -11.95 1.57
CA VAL A 106 -0.21 -13.04 1.36
C VAL A 106 1.18 -12.57 1.77
N PHE A 107 1.55 -11.35 1.40
CA PHE A 107 2.86 -10.76 1.73
C PHE A 107 2.79 -9.24 1.74
N GLY A 108 3.54 -8.58 2.63
CA GLY A 108 3.70 -7.13 2.67
C GLY A 108 3.10 -6.44 3.90
N ASN A 109 2.78 -5.17 3.76
CA ASN A 109 2.27 -4.29 4.81
C ASN A 109 0.74 -4.21 4.80
N GLY A 110 0.13 -4.51 5.95
CA GLY A 110 -1.32 -4.66 6.12
C GLY A 110 -2.01 -3.49 6.81
N GLY A 111 -1.37 -2.33 6.92
CA GLY A 111 -2.00 -1.15 7.54
C GLY A 111 -1.11 -0.36 8.50
N LEU A 112 0.21 -0.55 8.48
CA LEU A 112 1.14 0.36 9.14
C LEU A 112 1.58 1.42 8.12
N TYR A 113 0.99 2.60 8.16
CA TYR A 113 1.16 3.72 7.22
C TYR A 113 0.63 3.50 5.79
N SER A 114 0.48 2.25 5.33
CA SER A 114 -0.13 1.92 4.03
C SER A 114 -0.59 0.45 3.96
N PHE A 115 -1.33 0.13 2.91
CA PHE A 115 -1.65 -1.24 2.47
C PHE A 115 -0.84 -1.53 1.21
N THR A 116 0.30 -2.21 1.37
CA THR A 116 1.22 -2.48 0.26
C THR A 116 1.64 -3.93 0.23
N GLY A 117 1.55 -4.58 -0.92
CA GLY A 117 2.03 -5.95 -1.08
C GLY A 117 1.13 -6.82 -1.94
N ILE A 118 1.15 -8.12 -1.68
CA ILE A 118 0.43 -9.14 -2.41
C ILE A 118 -0.79 -9.55 -1.58
N TYR A 119 -1.95 -9.39 -2.19
CA TYR A 119 -3.24 -9.73 -1.63
C TYR A 119 -3.92 -10.77 -2.50
N GLN A 120 -4.88 -11.48 -1.90
CA GLN A 120 -5.69 -12.45 -2.61
C GLN A 120 -7.13 -12.44 -2.10
N ASN A 121 -8.09 -12.44 -3.00
CA ASN A 121 -9.49 -12.71 -2.69
C ASN A 121 -10.15 -13.53 -3.80
N ARG A 122 -11.41 -13.92 -3.59
CA ARG A 122 -12.15 -14.72 -4.57
C ARG A 122 -12.52 -13.95 -5.83
N GLU A 123 -12.63 -12.63 -5.76
CA GLU A 123 -13.13 -11.80 -6.86
C GLU A 123 -12.03 -11.35 -7.82
N LEU A 124 -10.90 -10.88 -7.31
CA LEU A 124 -9.75 -10.40 -8.09
C LEU A 124 -8.67 -11.47 -8.26
N GLY A 125 -8.80 -12.62 -7.59
CA GLY A 125 -7.71 -13.59 -7.49
C GLY A 125 -6.54 -13.00 -6.71
N ARG A 126 -5.31 -13.23 -7.19
CA ARG A 126 -4.09 -12.67 -6.61
C ARG A 126 -3.76 -11.33 -7.26
N PHE A 127 -3.53 -10.30 -6.45
CA PHE A 127 -3.30 -8.94 -6.92
C PHE A 127 -2.26 -8.20 -6.08
N ARG A 128 -1.67 -7.15 -6.66
CA ARG A 128 -0.78 -6.23 -5.95
C ARG A 128 -1.58 -5.01 -5.50
N MET A 129 -1.44 -4.65 -4.23
CA MET A 129 -2.06 -3.45 -3.68
C MET A 129 -0.97 -2.43 -3.34
N TYR A 130 -1.21 -1.18 -3.72
CA TYR A 130 -0.45 -0.02 -3.30
C TYR A 130 -1.44 1.06 -2.91
N ALA A 131 -1.89 1.05 -1.65
CA ALA A 131 -3.01 1.86 -1.22
C ALA A 131 -2.82 2.54 0.14
N THR A 132 -3.49 3.68 0.32
CA THR A 132 -3.66 4.36 1.62
C THR A 132 -5.12 4.34 2.08
N ASP A 133 -6.09 4.47 1.17
CA ASP A 133 -7.53 4.35 1.50
C ASP A 133 -8.20 3.28 0.64
N PRO A 134 -8.38 2.05 1.17
CA PRO A 134 -9.05 0.96 0.46
C PRO A 134 -10.49 1.30 0.02
N LYS A 135 -11.12 2.37 0.51
CA LYS A 135 -12.46 2.78 0.07
C LYS A 135 -12.49 3.49 -1.28
N ARG A 136 -11.32 3.89 -1.82
CA ARG A 136 -11.22 4.62 -3.09
C ARG A 136 -10.32 3.90 -4.10
N PRO A 137 -10.55 2.59 -4.38
CA PRO A 137 -9.65 1.86 -5.25
C PRO A 137 -9.89 2.21 -6.72
N VAL A 138 -8.78 2.30 -7.45
CA VAL A 138 -8.73 2.13 -8.89
C VAL A 138 -8.03 0.81 -9.15
N ILE A 139 -8.76 -0.14 -9.73
CA ILE A 139 -8.31 -1.50 -10.02
C ILE A 139 -7.92 -1.55 -11.50
N LEU A 140 -6.67 -1.88 -11.75
CA LEU A 140 -6.06 -1.99 -13.07
C LEU A 140 -5.85 -3.46 -13.39
N SER A 141 -6.53 -3.96 -14.42
CA SER A 141 -6.35 -5.33 -14.93
C SER A 141 -5.30 -5.33 -16.04
N LEU A 142 -4.15 -5.95 -15.77
CA LEU A 142 -3.05 -6.15 -16.71
C LEU A 142 -3.03 -7.63 -17.15
N PRO A 143 -2.30 -7.99 -18.22
CA PRO A 143 -2.29 -9.36 -18.74
C PRO A 143 -1.81 -10.40 -17.72
N ASP A 144 -0.84 -10.05 -16.88
CA ASP A 144 -0.18 -10.95 -15.93
C ASP A 144 -0.64 -10.78 -14.47
N ARG A 145 -1.32 -9.67 -14.16
CA ARG A 145 -1.65 -9.30 -12.77
C ARG A 145 -2.74 -8.25 -12.67
N VAL A 146 -3.35 -8.17 -11.50
CA VAL A 146 -4.19 -7.04 -11.10
C VAL A 146 -3.40 -6.12 -10.16
N VAL A 147 -3.52 -4.82 -10.37
CA VAL A 147 -2.90 -3.78 -9.54
C VAL A 147 -4.00 -2.88 -8.98
N VAL A 148 -3.97 -2.64 -7.67
CA VAL A 148 -4.91 -1.74 -6.99
C VAL A 148 -4.13 -0.54 -6.48
N VAL A 149 -4.56 0.65 -6.87
CA VAL A 149 -4.05 1.95 -6.39
C VAL A 149 -5.17 2.81 -5.83
N THR A 150 -4.85 3.79 -4.99
CA THR A 150 -5.86 4.67 -4.35
C THR A 150 -5.43 6.15 -4.49
N PRO A 151 -5.50 6.72 -5.70
CA PRO A 151 -5.24 8.14 -5.92
C PRO A 151 -6.27 9.00 -5.17
N ALA A 152 -5.88 10.22 -4.80
CA ALA A 152 -6.75 11.18 -4.10
C ALA A 152 -7.98 11.56 -4.94
N ASP A 153 -7.77 11.67 -6.26
CA ASP A 153 -8.80 11.89 -7.27
C ASP A 153 -8.80 10.72 -8.27
N PRO A 154 -9.61 9.68 -8.03
CA PRO A 154 -9.77 8.56 -8.95
C PRO A 154 -10.28 8.94 -10.34
N GLU A 155 -11.08 10.00 -10.46
CA GLU A 155 -11.61 10.49 -11.75
C GLU A 155 -10.51 11.09 -12.60
N ALA A 156 -9.75 12.04 -12.05
CA ALA A 156 -8.65 12.65 -12.76
C ALA A 156 -7.59 11.61 -13.17
N PHE A 157 -7.31 10.63 -12.28
CA PHE A 157 -6.36 9.56 -12.57
C PHE A 157 -6.82 8.69 -13.76
N ILE A 158 -8.09 8.25 -13.76
CA ILE A 158 -8.61 7.39 -14.83
C ILE A 158 -8.71 8.15 -16.16
N ARG A 159 -9.19 9.40 -16.14
CA ARG A 159 -9.22 10.25 -17.35
C ARG A 159 -7.83 10.37 -17.98
N HIS A 160 -6.80 10.55 -17.16
CA HIS A 160 -5.43 10.62 -17.65
C HIS A 160 -4.94 9.29 -18.24
N LEU A 161 -5.25 8.15 -17.62
CA LEU A 161 -4.94 6.84 -18.19
C LEU A 161 -5.61 6.63 -19.55
N LEU A 162 -6.87 7.05 -19.72
CA LEU A 162 -7.60 6.92 -20.97
C LEU A 162 -7.01 7.75 -22.12
N MET A 163 -6.26 8.82 -21.83
CA MET A 163 -5.53 9.56 -22.87
C MET A 163 -4.42 8.71 -23.52
N TYR A 164 -3.82 7.79 -22.76
CA TYR A 164 -2.79 6.86 -23.25
C TYR A 164 -3.39 5.52 -23.71
N PHE A 165 -4.54 5.13 -23.16
CA PHE A 165 -5.18 3.84 -23.39
C PHE A 165 -6.67 3.99 -23.75
N PRO A 166 -7.00 4.53 -24.94
CA PRO A 166 -8.38 4.87 -25.31
C PRO A 166 -9.30 3.66 -25.50
N GLY A 167 -8.75 2.46 -25.71
CA GLY A 167 -9.51 1.21 -25.92
C GLY A 167 -9.79 0.41 -24.64
N VAL A 168 -9.47 0.95 -23.46
CA VAL A 168 -9.64 0.25 -22.18
C VAL A 168 -11.09 0.25 -21.74
N GLU A 169 -11.59 -0.90 -21.30
CA GLU A 169 -12.92 -1.02 -20.69
C GLU A 169 -12.90 -0.33 -19.31
N VAL A 170 -13.81 0.63 -19.11
CA VAL A 170 -13.99 1.30 -17.82
C VAL A 170 -15.35 0.89 -17.26
N ASP A 171 -15.32 0.19 -16.14
CA ASP A 171 -16.55 -0.11 -15.42
C ASP A 171 -17.03 1.16 -14.71
N ALA A 172 -18.32 1.47 -14.87
CA ALA A 172 -18.99 2.48 -14.07
C ALA A 172 -18.88 2.12 -12.58
N ASP A 173 -18.77 3.15 -11.74
CA ASP A 173 -18.77 2.99 -10.29
C ASP A 173 -20.03 2.20 -9.89
N LYS A 174 -19.85 1.03 -9.26
CA LYS A 174 -20.99 0.27 -8.75
C LYS A 174 -21.61 0.94 -7.52
N ASP A 175 -20.93 1.92 -6.95
CA ASP A 175 -21.41 2.72 -5.83
C ASP A 175 -21.56 4.19 -6.26
N GLY A 176 -22.73 4.58 -6.76
CA GLY A 176 -23.12 5.99 -6.75
C GLY A 176 -24.60 6.23 -7.06
N PRO A 177 -25.24 7.27 -6.49
CA PRO A 177 -25.02 7.93 -5.19
C PRO A 177 -25.68 7.21 -4.00
#